data_AF-A0A857MN28-F1
#
_entry.id   AF-A0A857MN28-F1
#
_cell.length_a   1.000
_cell.length_b   1.000
_cell.length_c   1.000
_cell.angle_alpha   90.00
_cell.angle_beta   90.00
_cell.angle_gamma   90.00
#
_symmetry.space_group_name_H-M   'P 1'
#
loop_
_entity.id
_entity.type
_entity.pdbx_description
1 polymer ?
#
loop_
_entity_poly.entity_id
_entity_poly.type
_entity_poly.pdbx_seq_one_letter_code
_entity_poly.pdbx_strand_id
1 'polypeptide(L)'
;MRLTDTDNLGRIIKYDFEESVKDSDSIRVLALRKIQSTKEVAEKKMGYESINEATPLHLSLVPFSSESKHGSDGHSTFGIKYGLNLDGGIKILDGYMPLSYDWTFREVSELVEDGYVKGSAYHVYVRVPDGLGALGGDTFDLIGFLDSSLSLGMLGYRGMIRVWQFRRYRGLRKLVHNWKEKNGVRYPYQLREFLDEKGEWRLSEVKKRLALNEEYAVKLLAALGYEPVKDSWRLTQSKQSIKHRSNWMKNEKRYSKLAQEAQK
;
A
#
# COMPACT_ATOMS: atom_id res chain seq x y z
N MET A 1 -2.03 6.05 32.37
CA MET A 1 -1.49 4.75 31.94
C MET A 1 -2.50 3.62 32.16
N ARG A 2 -3.12 3.06 31.09
CA ARG A 2 -4.00 1.89 31.19
C ARG A 2 -3.69 0.89 30.07
N LEU A 3 -3.37 -0.35 30.45
CA LEU A 3 -3.40 -1.50 29.55
C LEU A 3 -4.83 -2.03 29.57
N THR A 4 -5.52 -2.06 28.43
CA THR A 4 -6.86 -2.65 28.33
C THR A 4 -6.94 -3.57 27.13
N ASP A 5 -7.46 -4.77 27.41
CA ASP A 5 -7.77 -5.92 26.56
C ASP A 5 -6.61 -6.71 25.93
N THR A 6 -6.59 -7.99 26.30
CA THR A 6 -5.78 -9.06 25.75
C THR A 6 -6.72 -10.07 25.10
N ASP A 7 -6.60 -10.27 23.79
CA ASP A 7 -7.18 -11.46 23.15
C ASP A 7 -6.58 -12.73 23.77
N ASN A 8 -7.35 -13.83 23.73
CA ASN A 8 -7.11 -15.13 24.40
C ASN A 8 -5.75 -15.82 24.14
N LEU A 9 -4.86 -15.24 23.35
CA LEU A 9 -3.53 -15.76 23.05
C LEU A 9 -2.37 -14.90 23.59
N GLY A 10 -2.64 -13.74 24.20
CA GLY A 10 -1.61 -12.89 24.84
C GLY A 10 -0.61 -12.19 23.90
N ARG A 11 -0.58 -12.49 22.59
CA ARG A 11 0.43 -12.01 21.62
C ARG A 11 0.22 -10.61 21.06
N ILE A 12 -0.77 -9.88 21.57
CA ILE A 12 -1.13 -8.53 21.09
C ILE A 12 -0.95 -7.55 22.23
N ILE A 13 -0.23 -6.46 21.97
CA ILE A 13 -0.06 -5.36 22.90
C ILE A 13 -0.68 -4.12 22.28
N LYS A 14 -1.69 -3.56 22.95
CA LYS A 14 -2.20 -2.23 22.63
C LYS A 14 -1.33 -1.17 23.30
N TYR A 15 -0.95 -0.16 22.54
CA TYR A 15 -0.19 0.98 23.02
C TYR A 15 -0.91 2.29 22.74
N ASP A 16 -1.04 3.09 23.79
CA ASP A 16 -1.56 4.45 23.75
C ASP A 16 -0.40 5.41 23.98
N PHE A 17 -0.07 6.23 22.98
CA PHE A 17 0.94 7.26 23.10
C PHE A 17 0.42 8.42 23.97
N GLU A 18 1.19 8.84 24.98
CA GLU A 18 0.90 10.03 25.78
C GLU A 18 1.35 11.31 25.01
N GLU A 19 0.87 12.50 25.41
CA GLU A 19 1.03 13.79 24.70
C GLU A 19 2.48 14.27 24.44
N SER A 20 3.51 13.50 24.83
CA SER A 20 4.92 13.87 24.70
C SER A 20 5.65 13.29 23.47
N VAL A 21 4.93 12.75 22.46
CA VAL A 21 5.55 12.22 21.24
C VAL A 21 5.88 13.34 20.26
N LYS A 22 7.11 13.34 19.74
CA LYS A 22 7.53 14.27 18.69
C LYS A 22 7.18 13.72 17.32
N ASP A 23 6.89 14.61 16.38
CA ASP A 23 6.65 14.30 14.96
C ASP A 23 7.71 13.38 14.33
N SER A 24 8.97 13.57 14.70
CA SER A 24 10.12 12.81 14.20
C SER A 24 10.32 11.45 14.88
N ASP A 25 9.57 11.15 15.94
CA ASP A 25 9.80 9.93 16.69
C ASP A 25 9.33 8.71 15.88
N SER A 26 10.17 7.69 15.84
CA SER A 26 9.85 6.41 15.21
C SER A 26 8.80 5.65 16.02
N ILE A 27 7.67 5.35 15.40
CA ILE A 27 6.61 4.51 15.97
C ILE A 27 7.16 3.14 16.33
N ARG A 28 8.04 2.59 15.48
CA ARG A 28 8.67 1.28 15.67
C ARG A 28 9.57 1.27 16.90
N VAL A 29 10.45 2.26 17.05
CA VAL A 29 11.36 2.38 18.19
C VAL A 29 10.57 2.58 19.49
N LEU A 30 9.52 3.41 19.46
CA LEU A 30 8.65 3.59 20.62
C LEU A 30 7.93 2.29 21.01
N ALA A 31 7.42 1.53 20.04
CA ALA A 31 6.81 0.22 20.27
C ALA A 31 7.81 -0.79 20.86
N LEU A 32 9.03 -0.88 20.30
CA LEU A 32 10.10 -1.75 20.79
C LEU A 32 10.50 -1.42 22.22
N ARG A 33 10.74 -0.13 22.51
CA ARG A 33 11.07 0.34 23.87
C ARG A 33 9.98 -0.04 24.85
N LYS A 34 8.71 0.05 24.45
CA LYS A 34 7.58 -0.34 25.28
C LYS A 34 7.55 -1.83 25.57
N ILE A 35 7.73 -2.66 24.53
CA ILE A 35 7.83 -4.12 24.66
C ILE A 35 8.96 -4.50 25.63
N GLN A 36 10.14 -3.93 25.45
CA GLN A 36 11.32 -4.18 26.29
C GLN A 36 11.13 -3.73 27.74
N SER A 37 10.47 -2.58 27.97
CA SER A 37 10.14 -2.11 29.32
C SER A 37 9.17 -3.03 30.06
N THR A 38 8.48 -3.92 29.33
CA THR A 38 7.52 -4.87 29.87
C THR A 38 8.10 -6.30 29.77
N LYS A 39 9.29 -6.51 30.35
CA LYS A 39 10.08 -7.75 30.23
C LYS A 39 9.28 -9.04 30.49
N GLU A 40 8.43 -9.05 31.52
CA GLU A 40 7.54 -10.18 31.79
C GLU A 40 6.50 -10.44 30.68
N VAL A 41 6.04 -9.41 29.97
CA VAL A 41 5.08 -9.54 28.87
C VAL A 41 5.77 -10.03 27.59
N ALA A 42 6.99 -9.57 27.30
CA ALA A 42 7.76 -10.06 26.16
C ALA A 42 8.06 -11.57 26.30
N GLU A 43 8.55 -11.99 27.46
CA GLU A 43 8.93 -13.39 27.73
C GLU A 43 7.71 -14.31 27.91
N LYS A 44 6.72 -13.95 28.74
CA LYS A 44 5.54 -14.82 29.00
C LYS A 44 4.48 -14.79 27.91
N LYS A 45 4.28 -13.66 27.20
CA LYS A 45 3.13 -13.51 26.28
C LYS A 45 3.47 -13.60 24.80
N MET A 46 4.69 -13.23 24.39
CA MET A 46 5.09 -13.28 22.98
C MET A 46 5.98 -14.48 22.63
N GLY A 47 6.57 -15.16 23.61
CA GLY A 47 7.36 -16.38 23.38
C GLY A 47 8.74 -16.14 22.75
N TYR A 48 9.28 -14.91 22.87
CA TYR A 48 10.61 -14.55 22.39
C TYR A 48 11.54 -14.26 23.56
N GLU A 49 12.71 -14.90 23.58
CA GLU A 49 13.75 -14.69 24.61
C GLU A 49 14.37 -13.28 24.52
N SER A 50 14.34 -12.66 23.35
CA SER A 50 14.73 -11.26 23.16
C SER A 50 14.04 -10.64 21.95
N ILE A 51 13.64 -9.38 22.08
CA ILE A 51 13.11 -8.54 20.99
C ILE A 51 14.08 -7.37 20.83
N ASN A 52 14.59 -7.20 19.62
CA ASN A 52 15.58 -6.19 19.25
C ASN A 52 15.10 -5.36 18.05
N GLU A 53 15.91 -4.40 17.61
CA GLU A 53 15.57 -3.50 16.51
C GLU A 53 15.31 -4.22 15.17
N ALA A 54 15.95 -5.39 14.97
CA ALA A 54 15.76 -6.22 13.79
C ALA A 54 14.51 -7.11 13.85
N THR A 55 13.84 -7.23 15.00
CA THR A 55 12.66 -8.08 15.15
C THR A 55 11.49 -7.55 14.30
N PRO A 56 10.92 -8.32 13.36
CA PRO A 56 9.78 -7.88 12.56
C PRO A 56 8.60 -7.55 13.48
N LEU A 57 7.97 -6.39 13.27
CA LEU A 57 6.82 -5.96 14.05
C LEU A 57 5.63 -5.72 13.15
N HIS A 58 4.51 -6.35 13.46
CA HIS A 58 3.24 -6.01 12.84
C HIS A 58 2.58 -4.90 13.66
N LEU A 59 2.56 -3.70 13.09
CA LEU A 59 1.98 -2.50 13.67
C LEU A 59 0.62 -2.19 13.02
N SER A 60 -0.42 -2.02 13.82
CA SER A 60 -1.77 -1.68 13.35
C SER A 60 -2.35 -0.52 14.13
N LEU A 61 -3.17 0.31 13.48
CA LEU A 61 -3.86 1.44 14.11
C LEU A 61 -5.27 1.07 14.59
N VAL A 62 -5.69 -0.17 14.33
CA VAL A 62 -6.98 -0.73 14.72
C VAL A 62 -6.76 -2.09 15.38
N PRO A 63 -7.73 -2.61 16.16
CA PRO A 63 -7.61 -3.97 16.69
C PRO A 63 -7.37 -4.98 15.57
N PHE A 64 -6.47 -5.94 15.76
CA PHE A 64 -6.17 -6.99 14.78
C PHE A 64 -7.41 -7.82 14.39
N SER A 65 -8.42 -7.91 15.26
CA SER A 65 -9.71 -8.55 14.97
C SER A 65 -10.53 -7.81 13.91
N SER A 66 -10.28 -6.51 13.75
CA SER A 66 -10.93 -5.61 12.79
C SER A 66 -10.15 -5.48 11.48
N GLU A 67 -8.96 -6.08 11.38
CA GLU A 67 -8.22 -6.12 10.12
C GLU A 67 -8.90 -7.05 9.12
N SER A 68 -8.96 -6.62 7.86
CA SER A 68 -9.35 -7.50 6.77
C SER A 68 -8.34 -8.65 6.68
N LYS A 69 -8.80 -9.88 6.91
CA LYS A 69 -7.91 -11.05 7.01
C LYS A 69 -7.10 -11.34 5.73
N HIS A 70 -7.51 -10.81 4.57
CA HIS A 70 -6.86 -11.05 3.27
C HIS A 70 -7.06 -9.82 2.36
N GLY A 71 -6.00 -9.37 1.67
CA GLY A 71 -6.16 -8.56 0.46
C GLY A 71 -6.88 -9.37 -0.62
N SER A 72 -7.49 -8.70 -1.61
CA SER A 72 -8.40 -9.35 -2.58
C SER A 72 -7.78 -10.52 -3.38
N ASP A 73 -6.45 -10.66 -3.36
CA ASP A 73 -5.70 -11.62 -4.16
C ASP A 73 -4.74 -12.51 -3.34
N GLY A 74 -4.97 -12.67 -2.03
CA GLY A 74 -4.19 -13.61 -1.20
C GLY A 74 -2.84 -13.09 -0.73
N HIS A 75 -2.56 -11.80 -0.91
CA HIS A 75 -1.42 -11.14 -0.28
C HIS A 75 -1.75 -10.83 1.18
N SER A 76 -0.92 -11.32 2.10
CA SER A 76 -1.00 -10.98 3.51
C SER A 76 -0.58 -9.52 3.69
N THR A 77 -1.53 -8.68 4.06
CA THR A 77 -1.22 -7.29 4.41
C THR A 77 -0.88 -7.25 5.88
N PHE A 78 0.40 -7.10 6.20
CA PHE A 78 0.81 -6.75 7.55
C PHE A 78 0.60 -5.24 7.71
N GLY A 79 -0.19 -4.84 8.68
CA GLY A 79 -0.15 -3.53 9.32
C GLY A 79 -0.53 -2.37 8.42
N ILE A 80 0.09 -1.23 8.71
CA ILE A 80 -0.05 -0.01 7.93
C ILE A 80 0.50 -0.25 6.51
N LYS A 81 -0.35 -0.11 5.49
CA LYS A 81 -0.02 -0.44 4.09
C LYS A 81 0.75 0.64 3.35
N TYR A 82 0.85 1.83 3.93
CA TYR A 82 1.37 3.01 3.26
C TYR A 82 2.43 3.70 4.11
N GLY A 83 3.42 4.28 3.45
CA GLY A 83 4.36 5.26 3.99
C GLY A 83 4.37 6.52 3.12
N LEU A 84 5.11 7.53 3.53
CA LEU A 84 5.28 8.76 2.75
C LEU A 84 6.73 8.90 2.31
N ASN A 85 6.91 9.34 1.07
CA ASN A 85 8.21 9.78 0.57
C ASN A 85 8.46 11.23 0.99
N LEU A 86 9.71 11.67 0.96
CA LEU A 86 10.09 13.05 1.32
C LEU A 86 9.43 14.12 0.45
N ASP A 87 9.05 13.79 -0.78
CA ASP A 87 8.31 14.67 -1.70
C ASP A 87 6.79 14.65 -1.46
N GLY A 88 6.32 13.91 -0.46
CA GLY A 88 4.92 13.67 -0.17
C GLY A 88 4.26 12.63 -1.07
N GLY A 89 5.01 11.90 -1.90
CA GLY A 89 4.50 10.75 -2.64
C GLY A 89 4.10 9.61 -1.69
N ILE A 90 3.11 8.79 -2.08
CA ILE A 90 2.74 7.59 -1.33
C ILE A 90 3.76 6.48 -1.65
N LYS A 91 4.16 5.74 -0.62
CA LYS A 91 4.92 4.50 -0.74
C LYS A 91 4.02 3.34 -0.31
N ILE A 92 3.65 2.50 -1.25
CA ILE A 92 2.89 1.28 -0.99
C ILE A 92 3.85 0.22 -0.43
N LEU A 93 3.49 -0.34 0.72
CA LEU A 93 4.28 -1.33 1.42
C LEU A 93 3.63 -2.70 1.21
N ASP A 94 4.34 -3.58 0.51
CA ASP A 94 3.82 -4.88 0.08
C ASP A 94 4.56 -6.05 0.76
N GLY A 95 3.87 -7.17 0.91
CA GLY A 95 4.38 -8.36 1.58
C GLY A 95 4.91 -8.05 2.97
N TYR A 96 6.20 -8.31 3.22
CA TYR A 96 6.85 -8.09 4.53
C TYR A 96 7.38 -6.68 4.73
N MET A 97 7.31 -5.78 3.74
CA MET A 97 7.83 -4.42 3.87
C MET A 97 7.27 -3.66 5.09
N PRO A 98 5.97 -3.76 5.44
CA PRO A 98 5.43 -3.12 6.64
C PRO A 98 6.10 -3.59 7.95
N LEU A 99 6.66 -4.80 7.99
CA LEU A 99 7.20 -5.38 9.22
C LEU A 99 8.52 -4.75 9.68
N SER A 100 9.21 -4.07 8.76
CA SER A 100 10.50 -3.41 9.00
C SER A 100 10.48 -1.92 8.65
N TYR A 101 9.36 -1.39 8.14
CA TYR A 101 9.25 0.02 7.82
C TYR A 101 9.27 0.86 9.10
N ASP A 102 9.99 1.98 9.03
CA ASP A 102 10.22 2.85 10.17
C ASP A 102 9.39 4.13 10.04
N TRP A 103 8.09 4.03 10.34
CA TRP A 103 7.22 5.20 10.31
C TRP A 103 7.57 6.16 11.42
N THR A 104 7.61 7.45 11.07
CA THR A 104 7.55 8.54 12.05
C THR A 104 6.12 8.80 12.50
N PHE A 105 5.95 9.37 13.70
CA PHE A 105 4.63 9.74 14.22
C PHE A 105 3.89 10.70 13.28
N ARG A 106 4.60 11.67 12.69
CA ARG A 106 4.02 12.59 11.71
C ARG A 106 3.51 11.86 10.47
N GLU A 107 4.28 10.92 9.91
CA GLU A 107 3.84 10.17 8.73
C GLU A 107 2.56 9.39 9.00
N VAL A 108 2.44 8.71 10.14
CA VAL A 108 1.22 7.98 10.49
C VAL A 108 0.05 8.94 10.69
N SER A 109 0.28 10.08 11.35
CA SER A 109 -0.75 11.08 11.58
C SER A 109 -1.27 11.65 10.26
N GLU A 110 -0.38 12.04 9.35
CA GLU A 110 -0.75 12.51 7.99
C GLU A 110 -1.53 11.44 7.22
N LEU A 111 -1.12 10.17 7.29
CA LEU A 111 -1.83 9.07 6.62
C LEU A 111 -3.26 8.87 7.14
N VAL A 112 -3.47 9.07 8.44
CA VAL A 112 -4.80 8.99 9.07
C VAL A 112 -5.64 10.23 8.72
N GLU A 113 -5.08 11.43 8.86
CA GLU A 113 -5.76 12.70 8.57
C GLU A 113 -6.22 12.79 7.11
N ASP A 114 -5.39 12.32 6.18
CA ASP A 114 -5.74 12.30 4.75
C ASP A 114 -6.69 11.17 4.36
N GLY A 115 -6.97 10.25 5.29
CA GLY A 115 -7.92 9.15 5.12
C GLY A 115 -7.37 7.93 4.37
N TYR A 116 -6.05 7.74 4.31
CA TYR A 116 -5.44 6.55 3.70
C TYR A 116 -5.40 5.35 4.66
N VAL A 117 -5.43 5.62 5.96
CA VAL A 117 -5.39 4.58 7.00
C VAL A 117 -6.44 4.91 8.06
N LYS A 118 -7.16 3.89 8.53
CA LYS A 118 -8.13 4.03 9.62
C LYS A 118 -7.45 3.90 10.98
N GLY A 119 -8.07 4.48 12.01
CA GLY A 119 -7.58 4.40 13.38
C GLY A 119 -6.99 5.72 13.85
N SER A 120 -5.99 5.65 14.72
CA SER A 120 -5.32 6.82 15.28
C SER A 120 -3.83 6.57 15.40
N ALA A 121 -3.01 7.56 15.06
CA ALA A 121 -1.56 7.50 15.30
C ALA A 121 -1.22 7.36 16.80
N TYR A 122 -2.13 7.79 17.68
CA TYR A 122 -1.97 7.66 19.14
C TYR A 122 -2.29 6.26 19.67
N HIS A 123 -2.89 5.37 18.87
CA HIS A 123 -3.31 4.03 19.29
C HIS A 123 -2.73 2.97 18.36
N VAL A 124 -1.68 2.28 18.80
CA VAL A 124 -0.99 1.27 18.00
C VAL A 124 -1.08 -0.10 18.67
N TYR A 125 -1.59 -1.06 17.93
CA TYR A 125 -1.58 -2.48 18.26
C TYR A 125 -0.32 -3.12 17.67
N VAL A 126 0.41 -3.85 18.49
CA VAL A 126 1.68 -4.47 18.12
C VAL A 126 1.59 -5.97 18.35
N ARG A 127 2.05 -6.74 17.35
CA ARG A 127 2.33 -8.18 17.51
C ARG A 127 3.61 -8.56 16.77
N VAL A 128 4.28 -9.59 17.24
CA VAL A 128 5.35 -10.24 16.46
C VAL A 128 4.70 -11.31 15.57
N PRO A 129 4.88 -11.27 14.24
CA PRO A 129 4.27 -12.24 13.34
C PRO A 129 4.94 -13.61 13.49
N ASP A 130 4.13 -14.67 13.56
CA ASP A 130 4.62 -16.06 13.58
C ASP A 130 4.65 -16.63 12.16
N GLY A 131 5.83 -17.07 11.70
CA GLY A 131 5.99 -17.72 10.40
C GLY A 131 5.72 -16.79 9.22
N LEU A 132 6.77 -16.20 8.65
CA LEU A 132 6.58 -15.26 7.54
C LEU A 132 6.11 -15.96 6.27
N GLY A 133 6.51 -17.22 6.02
CA GLY A 133 6.20 -17.92 4.77
C GLY A 133 7.08 -17.44 3.60
N ALA A 134 6.85 -17.96 2.39
CA ALA A 134 7.58 -17.54 1.19
C ALA A 134 6.77 -16.53 0.38
N LEU A 135 7.37 -15.38 0.05
CA LEU A 135 6.82 -14.46 -0.96
C LEU A 135 7.25 -14.92 -2.35
N GLY A 136 6.30 -14.95 -3.30
CA GLY A 136 6.59 -15.17 -4.71
C GLY A 136 7.39 -13.99 -5.32
N GLY A 137 8.18 -14.28 -6.37
CA GLY A 137 8.97 -13.27 -7.07
C GLY A 137 8.11 -12.28 -7.89
N ASP A 138 8.64 -11.07 -8.09
CA ASP A 138 8.01 -10.01 -8.91
C ASP A 138 8.35 -10.22 -10.40
N THR A 139 7.48 -10.92 -11.13
CA THR A 139 7.58 -11.08 -12.60
C THR A 139 6.50 -10.30 -13.36
N PHE A 140 5.79 -9.36 -12.71
CA PHE A 140 4.65 -8.70 -13.32
C PHE A 140 5.06 -7.60 -14.31
N ASP A 141 4.56 -7.68 -15.55
CA ASP A 141 4.75 -6.66 -16.59
C ASP A 141 3.80 -5.47 -16.42
N LEU A 142 4.18 -4.57 -15.52
CA LEU A 142 3.40 -3.35 -15.24
C LEU A 142 3.35 -2.38 -16.43
N ILE A 143 4.38 -2.36 -17.28
CA ILE A 143 4.41 -1.49 -18.47
C ILE A 143 3.36 -1.97 -19.48
N GLY A 144 3.38 -3.27 -19.81
CA GLY A 144 2.41 -3.87 -20.73
C GLY A 144 0.98 -3.72 -20.22
N PHE A 145 0.77 -3.90 -18.91
CA PHE A 145 -0.55 -3.67 -18.30
C PHE A 145 -1.02 -2.23 -18.50
N LEU A 146 -0.21 -1.22 -18.14
CA LEU A 146 -0.61 0.19 -18.20
C LEU A 146 -0.85 0.66 -19.64
N ASP A 147 -0.05 0.20 -20.60
CA ASP A 147 -0.28 0.48 -22.02
C ASP A 147 -1.67 0.00 -22.46
N SER A 148 -2.04 -1.23 -22.07
CA SER A 148 -3.33 -1.83 -22.39
C SER A 148 -4.52 -1.14 -21.69
N SER A 149 -4.35 -0.78 -20.41
CA SER A 149 -5.43 -0.28 -19.57
C SER A 149 -5.68 1.23 -19.73
N LEU A 150 -4.63 2.02 -19.97
CA LEU A 150 -4.76 3.47 -20.14
C LEU A 150 -5.11 3.88 -21.57
N SER A 151 -5.38 2.92 -22.46
CA SER A 151 -5.66 3.15 -23.88
C SER A 151 -4.57 4.02 -24.55
N LEU A 152 -3.30 3.80 -24.20
CA LEU A 152 -2.16 4.56 -24.77
C LEU A 152 -1.88 4.21 -26.25
N GLY A 153 -2.65 3.26 -26.78
CA GLY A 153 -2.84 2.98 -28.19
C GLY A 153 -1.76 2.05 -28.75
N MET A 154 -2.13 0.79 -28.96
CA MET A 154 -2.17 0.22 -30.31
C MET A 154 -2.94 -1.11 -30.39
N LEU A 155 -3.97 -1.11 -31.24
CA LEU A 155 -4.29 -2.24 -32.09
C LEU A 155 -3.07 -2.51 -32.99
N GLY A 156 -2.61 -3.76 -32.97
CA GLY A 156 -1.63 -4.42 -33.85
C GLY A 156 -0.71 -3.57 -34.73
N TYR A 157 0.60 -3.64 -34.47
CA TYR A 157 1.60 -3.51 -35.54
C TYR A 157 2.89 -4.26 -35.14
N ARG A 158 2.93 -5.56 -35.43
CA ARG A 158 4.11 -6.44 -35.33
C ARG A 158 5.01 -6.15 -36.54
N GLY A 159 6.08 -5.37 -36.39
CA GLY A 159 7.09 -5.35 -37.47
C GLY A 159 8.20 -4.32 -37.36
N MET A 160 7.90 -3.02 -37.20
CA MET A 160 8.89 -1.97 -37.52
C MET A 160 9.12 -0.87 -36.47
N ILE A 161 8.64 -1.01 -35.23
CA ILE A 161 8.55 0.11 -34.27
C ILE A 161 9.30 -0.13 -32.94
N ARG A 162 10.42 -0.86 -32.89
CA ARG A 162 11.14 -1.00 -31.59
C ARG A 162 11.70 0.33 -31.08
N VAL A 163 12.30 1.15 -31.95
CA VAL A 163 12.92 2.44 -31.57
C VAL A 163 11.87 3.50 -31.27
N TRP A 164 10.80 3.58 -32.07
CA TRP A 164 9.70 4.53 -31.85
C TRP A 164 8.89 4.18 -30.61
N GLN A 165 8.65 2.89 -30.32
CA GLN A 165 8.06 2.45 -29.05
C GLN A 165 9.00 2.82 -27.88
N PHE A 166 10.31 2.61 -28.00
CA PHE A 166 11.26 2.97 -26.95
C PHE A 166 11.22 4.47 -26.59
N ARG A 167 11.16 5.35 -27.60
CA ARG A 167 11.04 6.80 -27.41
C ARG A 167 9.66 7.19 -26.85
N ARG A 168 8.58 6.62 -27.38
CA ARG A 168 7.19 6.90 -26.95
C ARG A 168 6.93 6.47 -25.51
N TYR A 169 7.46 5.31 -25.10
CA TYR A 169 7.30 4.79 -23.74
C TYR A 169 8.36 5.28 -22.76
N ARG A 170 9.25 6.20 -23.14
CA ARG A 170 10.30 6.69 -22.23
C ARG A 170 9.71 7.31 -20.96
N GLY A 171 8.62 8.08 -21.10
CA GLY A 171 7.89 8.65 -19.97
C GLY A 171 7.28 7.58 -19.07
N LEU A 172 6.52 6.65 -19.66
CA LEU A 172 5.87 5.56 -18.92
C LEU A 172 6.89 4.63 -18.24
N ARG A 173 8.01 4.30 -18.90
CA ARG A 173 9.09 3.49 -18.33
C ARG A 173 9.72 4.17 -17.12
N LYS A 174 10.00 5.47 -17.21
CA LYS A 174 10.54 6.24 -16.09
C LYS A 174 9.54 6.29 -14.94
N LEU A 175 8.26 6.46 -15.24
CA LEU A 175 7.19 6.42 -14.25
C LEU A 175 7.12 5.06 -13.55
N VAL A 176 7.02 3.97 -14.31
CA VAL A 176 6.95 2.60 -13.76
C VAL A 176 8.20 2.26 -12.96
N HIS A 177 9.37 2.68 -13.42
CA HIS A 177 10.61 2.50 -12.67
C HIS A 177 10.57 3.26 -11.33
N ASN A 178 10.17 4.54 -11.32
CA ASN A 178 9.99 5.28 -10.08
C ASN A 178 8.95 4.62 -9.16
N TRP A 179 7.86 4.13 -9.73
CA TRP A 179 6.81 3.43 -9.03
C TRP A 179 7.30 2.16 -8.35
N LYS A 180 8.06 1.31 -9.05
CA LYS A 180 8.64 0.09 -8.47
C LYS A 180 9.69 0.39 -7.40
N GLU A 181 10.65 1.27 -7.73
CA GLU A 181 11.82 1.50 -6.88
C GLU A 181 11.53 2.42 -5.68
N LYS A 182 10.70 3.46 -5.86
CA LYS A 182 10.46 4.49 -4.84
C LYS A 182 9.11 4.35 -4.16
N ASN A 183 8.05 4.06 -4.92
CA ASN A 183 6.69 4.01 -4.41
C ASN A 183 6.21 2.60 -4.07
N GLY A 184 7.01 1.56 -4.31
CA GLY A 184 6.66 0.16 -4.00
C GLY A 184 5.50 -0.43 -4.83
N VAL A 185 5.12 0.22 -5.94
CA VAL A 185 4.06 -0.26 -6.84
C VAL A 185 4.63 -1.34 -7.76
N ARG A 186 4.35 -2.60 -7.44
CA ARG A 186 4.73 -3.78 -8.22
C ARG A 186 3.58 -4.29 -9.10
N TYR A 187 2.35 -4.16 -8.61
CA TYR A 187 1.16 -4.69 -9.24
C TYR A 187 0.09 -3.62 -9.46
N PRO A 188 -0.73 -3.72 -10.52
CA PRO A 188 -1.76 -2.74 -10.80
C PRO A 188 -2.86 -2.66 -9.73
N TYR A 189 -3.17 -3.78 -9.07
CA TYR A 189 -4.19 -3.79 -8.02
C TYR A 189 -3.82 -2.86 -6.88
N GLN A 190 -2.54 -2.61 -6.63
CA GLN A 190 -2.10 -1.69 -5.58
C GLN A 190 -2.51 -0.25 -5.88
N LEU A 191 -2.50 0.17 -7.15
CA LEU A 191 -3.00 1.49 -7.55
C LEU A 191 -4.51 1.59 -7.36
N ARG A 192 -5.22 0.51 -7.69
CA ARG A 192 -6.66 0.40 -7.50
C ARG A 192 -7.03 0.46 -6.02
N GLU A 193 -6.42 -0.39 -5.20
CA GLU A 193 -6.64 -0.45 -3.75
C GLU A 193 -6.31 0.88 -3.08
N PHE A 194 -5.18 1.50 -3.44
CA PHE A 194 -4.83 2.83 -2.93
C PHE A 194 -5.92 3.87 -3.23
N LEU A 195 -6.44 3.90 -4.45
CA LEU A 195 -7.51 4.81 -4.83
C LEU A 195 -8.87 4.43 -4.21
N ASP A 196 -9.08 3.16 -3.87
CA ASP A 196 -10.31 2.70 -3.20
C ASP A 196 -10.35 3.09 -1.70
N GLU A 197 -9.22 3.48 -1.09
CA GLU A 197 -9.20 3.90 0.33
C GLU A 197 -10.10 5.12 0.58
N LYS A 198 -10.26 5.98 -0.42
CA LYS A 198 -11.09 7.19 -0.36
C LYS A 198 -12.19 7.15 -1.41
N GLY A 199 -13.39 7.58 -1.02
CA GLY A 199 -14.53 7.67 -1.94
C GLY A 199 -14.39 8.79 -2.98
N GLU A 200 -13.67 9.87 -2.65
CA GLU A 200 -13.49 11.04 -3.52
C GLU A 200 -12.02 11.50 -3.54
N TRP A 201 -11.56 11.93 -4.71
CA TRP A 201 -10.17 12.32 -4.95
C TRP A 201 -10.08 13.67 -5.65
N ARG A 202 -9.15 14.52 -5.19
CA ARG A 202 -8.74 15.69 -5.97
C ARG A 202 -7.66 15.29 -6.97
N LEU A 203 -7.72 15.83 -8.19
CA LEU A 203 -6.72 15.52 -9.21
C LEU A 203 -5.29 15.93 -8.78
N SER A 204 -5.16 17.05 -8.08
CA SER A 204 -3.88 17.52 -7.52
C SER A 204 -3.29 16.54 -6.49
N GLU A 205 -4.15 15.92 -5.68
CA GLU A 205 -3.74 14.92 -4.70
C GLU A 205 -3.23 13.66 -5.39
N VAL A 206 -3.96 13.14 -6.38
CA VAL A 206 -3.54 11.96 -7.15
C VAL A 206 -2.21 12.21 -7.87
N LYS A 207 -2.05 13.40 -8.47
CA LYS A 207 -0.78 13.84 -9.10
C LYS A 207 0.37 13.81 -8.10
N LYS A 208 0.18 14.41 -6.92
CA LYS A 208 1.21 14.47 -5.87
C LYS A 208 1.55 13.07 -5.34
N ARG A 209 0.54 12.35 -4.85
CA ARG A 209 0.73 11.06 -4.16
C ARG A 209 1.30 9.98 -5.09
N LEU A 210 0.86 9.93 -6.35
CA LEU A 210 1.37 8.94 -7.32
C LEU A 210 2.50 9.47 -8.19
N ALA A 211 3.04 10.67 -7.91
CA ALA A 211 4.07 11.32 -8.73
C ALA A 211 3.72 11.35 -10.24
N LEU A 212 2.44 11.64 -10.54
CA LEU A 212 1.88 11.67 -11.89
C LEU A 212 1.83 13.09 -12.43
N ASN A 213 2.04 13.22 -13.74
CA ASN A 213 1.59 14.41 -14.45
C ASN A 213 0.05 14.39 -14.59
N GLU A 214 -0.52 15.51 -15.00
CA GLU A 214 -1.97 15.65 -15.11
C GLU A 214 -2.62 14.65 -16.07
N GLU A 215 -2.00 14.48 -17.25
CA GLU A 215 -2.50 13.56 -18.29
C GLU A 215 -2.58 12.12 -17.77
N TYR A 216 -1.52 11.62 -17.12
CA TYR A 216 -1.51 10.26 -16.58
C TYR A 216 -2.44 10.10 -15.38
N ALA A 217 -2.59 11.13 -14.54
CA ALA A 217 -3.54 11.08 -13.42
C ALA A 217 -4.99 10.97 -13.93
N VAL A 218 -5.37 11.77 -14.92
CA VAL A 218 -6.70 11.70 -15.56
C VAL A 218 -6.92 10.33 -16.22
N LYS A 219 -5.94 9.84 -16.98
CA LYS A 219 -6.03 8.52 -17.63
C LYS A 219 -6.17 7.39 -16.62
N LEU A 220 -5.40 7.42 -15.53
CA LEU A 220 -5.46 6.40 -14.48
C LEU A 220 -6.84 6.39 -13.82
N LEU A 221 -7.34 7.56 -13.41
CA LEU A 221 -8.65 7.70 -12.78
C LEU A 221 -9.77 7.20 -13.70
N ALA A 222 -9.77 7.65 -14.95
CA ALA A 222 -10.76 7.21 -15.95
C ALA A 222 -10.68 5.70 -16.21
N ALA A 223 -9.48 5.12 -16.33
CA ALA A 223 -9.29 3.68 -16.54
C ALA A 223 -9.78 2.84 -15.36
N LEU A 224 -9.69 3.38 -14.15
CA LEU A 224 -10.22 2.77 -12.92
C LEU A 224 -11.73 2.98 -12.74
N GLY A 225 -12.38 3.71 -13.64
CA GLY A 225 -13.82 4.00 -13.59
C GLY A 225 -14.21 5.22 -12.77
N TYR A 226 -13.25 6.02 -12.30
CA TYR A 226 -13.56 7.30 -11.66
C TYR A 226 -14.01 8.30 -12.71
N GLU A 227 -15.02 9.10 -12.35
CA GLU A 227 -15.54 10.17 -13.20
C GLU A 227 -15.41 11.51 -12.48
N PRO A 228 -15.17 12.60 -13.22
CA PRO A 228 -15.14 13.94 -12.65
C PRO A 228 -16.55 14.35 -12.22
N VAL A 229 -16.70 14.77 -10.97
CA VAL A 229 -17.92 15.33 -10.40
C VAL A 229 -17.56 16.61 -9.69
N LYS A 230 -17.95 17.75 -10.27
CA LYS A 230 -17.51 19.09 -9.82
C LYS A 230 -15.98 19.16 -9.79
N ASP A 231 -15.39 19.32 -8.60
CA ASP A 231 -13.94 19.47 -8.39
C ASP A 231 -13.26 18.18 -7.87
N SER A 232 -13.98 17.06 -7.84
CA SER A 232 -13.46 15.76 -7.39
C SER A 232 -13.69 14.65 -8.40
N TRP A 233 -12.98 13.54 -8.21
CA TRP A 233 -13.10 12.31 -8.97
C TRP A 233 -13.65 11.24 -8.04
N ARG A 234 -14.71 10.55 -8.46
CA ARG A 234 -15.34 9.49 -7.66
C ARG A 234 -15.87 8.36 -8.53
N LEU A 235 -15.99 7.18 -7.94
CA LEU A 235 -16.69 6.06 -8.58
C LEU A 235 -18.18 6.38 -8.64
N THR A 236 -18.77 6.31 -9.84
CA THR A 236 -20.20 6.54 -10.06
C THR A 236 -20.90 5.25 -10.47
N GLN A 237 -22.23 5.27 -10.44
CA GLN A 237 -23.08 4.17 -10.95
C GLN A 237 -23.33 4.28 -12.46
N SER A 238 -22.54 5.08 -13.18
CA SER A 238 -22.68 5.18 -14.63
C SER A 238 -22.29 3.85 -15.29
N LYS A 239 -22.91 3.53 -16.42
CA LYS A 239 -22.53 2.35 -17.22
C LYS A 239 -21.06 2.39 -17.64
N GLN A 240 -20.49 3.59 -17.82
CA GLN A 240 -19.11 3.78 -18.26
C GLN A 240 -18.12 3.52 -17.12
N SER A 241 -18.34 4.11 -15.94
CA SER A 241 -17.61 3.83 -14.70
C SER A 241 -17.54 2.32 -14.42
N ILE A 242 -18.71 1.67 -14.40
CA ILE A 242 -18.82 0.22 -14.14
C ILE A 242 -18.05 -0.60 -15.19
N LYS A 243 -18.16 -0.23 -16.47
CA LYS A 243 -17.46 -0.91 -17.58
C LYS A 243 -15.95 -0.77 -17.46
N HIS A 244 -15.44 0.44 -17.22
CA HIS A 244 -14.00 0.69 -17.05
C HIS A 244 -13.43 -0.08 -15.87
N ARG A 245 -14.12 -0.01 -14.72
CA ARG A 245 -13.75 -0.78 -13.53
C ARG A 245 -13.71 -2.29 -13.80
N SER A 246 -14.74 -2.81 -14.48
CA SER A 246 -14.80 -4.23 -14.86
C SER A 246 -13.65 -4.62 -15.79
N ASN A 247 -13.32 -3.78 -16.78
CA ASN A 247 -12.22 -4.02 -17.70
C ASN A 247 -10.86 -4.01 -16.99
N TRP A 248 -10.64 -3.05 -16.08
CA TRP A 248 -9.42 -3.00 -15.27
C TRP A 248 -9.22 -4.30 -14.48
N MET A 249 -10.24 -4.73 -13.74
CA MET A 249 -10.17 -5.98 -12.95
C MET A 249 -10.00 -7.22 -13.83
N LYS A 250 -10.60 -7.26 -15.03
CA LYS A 250 -10.36 -8.36 -15.99
C LYS A 250 -8.91 -8.37 -16.47
N ASN A 251 -8.33 -7.21 -16.75
CA ASN A 251 -6.94 -7.08 -17.13
C ASN A 251 -6.01 -7.49 -16.00
N GLU A 252 -6.30 -7.12 -14.75
CA GLU A 252 -5.52 -7.55 -13.57
C GLU A 252 -5.43 -9.07 -13.52
N LYS A 253 -6.58 -9.75 -13.58
CA LYS A 253 -6.64 -11.22 -13.58
C LYS A 253 -5.88 -11.85 -14.75
N ARG A 254 -6.00 -11.25 -15.94
CA ARG A 254 -5.31 -11.74 -17.15
C ARG A 254 -3.80 -11.66 -16.99
N TYR A 255 -3.26 -10.52 -16.56
CA TYR A 255 -1.82 -10.34 -16.43
C TYR A 255 -1.24 -11.11 -15.24
N SER A 256 -1.98 -11.25 -14.14
CA SER A 256 -1.57 -12.10 -13.02
C SER A 256 -1.44 -13.56 -13.45
N LYS A 257 -2.36 -14.08 -14.27
CA LYS A 257 -2.26 -15.43 -14.83
C LYS A 257 -1.03 -15.59 -15.73
N LEU A 258 -0.75 -14.63 -16.60
CA LEU A 258 0.44 -14.65 -17.47
C LEU A 258 1.74 -14.62 -16.65
N ALA A 259 1.79 -13.84 -15.57
CA ALA A 259 2.95 -13.78 -14.69
C ALA A 259 3.21 -15.12 -13.97
N GLN A 260 2.15 -15.80 -13.54
CA GLN A 260 2.24 -17.14 -12.93
C GLN A 260 2.69 -18.22 -13.94
N GLU A 261 2.22 -18.14 -15.19
CA GLU A 261 2.64 -19.05 -16.26
C GLU A 261 4.12 -18.88 -16.61
N ALA A 262 4.65 -17.65 -16.56
CA ALA A 262 6.06 -17.37 -16.84
C ALA A 262 7.04 -17.83 -15.73
N GLN A 263 6.53 -18.17 -14.55
CA GLN A 263 7.32 -18.67 -13.41
C GLN A 263 7.42 -20.20 -13.37
N LYS A 264 6.69 -20.92 -14.22
CA LYS A 264 6.71 -22.38 -14.36
C LYS A 264 7.66 -22.81 -15.45
#